data_AF-A0AAN7B4R9-F1
#
_entry.id   AF-A0AAN7B4R9-F1
#
_cell.length_a   1.000
_cell.length_b   1.000
_cell.length_c   1.000
_cell.angle_alpha   90.00
_cell.angle_beta   90.00
_cell.angle_gamma   90.00
#
_symmetry.space_group_name_H-M   'P 1'
#
loop_
_entity.id
_entity.type
_entity.pdbx_description
1 polymer ?
#
loop_
_entity_poly.entity_id
_entity_poly.type
_entity_poly.pdbx_seq_one_letter_code
_entity_poly.pdbx_strand_id
1 'polypeptide(L)'
;MGFTDLLTDAGLTVLNNWLLTRSYVTGYTASQADVAVFKAIKSAPDAEKYPNAARWYKHIASYEDEFPTLEGDASKPYTVYGPEVAEVTLNPAKAPAAEEEEDEDVDLFGSDDEEEDAEAVRVREERLAAYRDKKAAKPKLAAKSIVTLDVKPWDDETDMKALEEAVRGIEQDGLVWGASKLVPVGFGIKKLQINLVVEDEKVSLEELEETISGFEDYVQSTDIAAMQKL
;
A
#
# COMPACT_ATOMS: atom_id res chain seq x y z
N MET A 1 -14.73 -0.66 6.38
CA MET A 1 -15.20 0.25 5.30
C MET A 1 -15.73 -0.63 4.19
N GLY A 2 -16.89 -0.32 3.62
CA GLY A 2 -17.56 -1.08 2.57
C GLY A 2 -18.42 -0.14 1.74
N PHE A 3 -19.31 -0.65 0.90
CA PHE A 3 -20.15 0.19 0.04
C PHE A 3 -20.99 1.17 0.88
N THR A 4 -20.70 2.47 0.79
CA THR A 4 -21.32 3.50 1.65
C THR A 4 -22.64 4.00 1.07
N ASP A 5 -22.70 4.14 -0.25
CA ASP A 5 -23.87 4.53 -1.02
C ASP A 5 -23.83 3.80 -2.36
N LEU A 6 -24.95 3.20 -2.76
CA LEU A 6 -25.11 2.46 -4.03
C LEU A 6 -26.23 3.04 -4.91
N LEU A 7 -26.79 4.18 -4.49
CA LEU A 7 -27.87 4.88 -5.20
C LEU A 7 -27.32 6.03 -6.06
N THR A 8 -26.11 6.50 -5.78
CA THR A 8 -25.44 7.55 -6.54
C THR A 8 -24.49 6.99 -7.60
N ASP A 9 -24.23 7.77 -8.66
CA ASP A 9 -23.23 7.42 -9.69
C ASP A 9 -21.86 7.12 -9.09
N ALA A 10 -21.44 7.87 -8.06
CA ALA A 10 -20.18 7.61 -7.35
C ALA A 10 -20.16 6.21 -6.71
N GLY A 11 -21.27 5.82 -6.07
CA GLY A 11 -21.46 4.50 -5.48
C GLY A 11 -21.42 3.36 -6.49
N LEU A 12 -22.14 3.52 -7.59
CA LEU A 12 -22.17 2.54 -8.68
C LEU A 12 -20.81 2.43 -9.39
N THR A 13 -20.06 3.51 -9.49
CA THR A 13 -18.67 3.48 -9.99
C THR A 13 -17.78 2.62 -9.12
N VAL A 14 -17.86 2.79 -7.79
CA VAL A 14 -17.08 1.97 -6.83
C VAL A 14 -17.47 0.50 -6.94
N LEU A 15 -18.77 0.19 -7.03
CA LEU A 15 -19.24 -1.18 -7.23
C LEU A 15 -18.75 -1.77 -8.56
N ASN A 16 -18.81 -0.99 -9.64
CA ASN A 16 -18.35 -1.43 -10.97
C ASN A 16 -16.85 -1.75 -10.99
N ASN A 17 -16.03 -0.95 -10.30
CA ASN A 17 -14.61 -1.22 -10.18
C ASN A 17 -14.31 -2.41 -9.26
N TRP A 18 -15.07 -2.55 -8.16
CA TRP A 18 -14.95 -3.71 -7.27
C TRP A 18 -15.20 -5.04 -7.98
N LEU A 19 -16.17 -5.04 -8.90
CA LEU A 19 -16.59 -6.19 -9.69
C LEU A 19 -15.79 -6.35 -11.00
N LEU A 20 -14.77 -5.52 -11.23
CA LEU A 20 -13.86 -5.68 -12.37
C LEU A 20 -13.03 -6.97 -12.21
N THR A 21 -12.51 -7.21 -11.00
CA THR A 21 -11.68 -8.37 -10.68
C THR A 21 -12.42 -9.49 -9.95
N ARG A 22 -13.72 -9.29 -9.67
CA ARG A 22 -14.52 -10.19 -8.84
C ARG A 22 -15.86 -10.53 -9.49
N SER A 23 -16.24 -11.80 -9.41
CA SER A 23 -17.54 -12.27 -9.88
C SER A 23 -18.67 -12.10 -8.86
N TYR A 24 -18.33 -12.00 -7.58
CA TYR A 24 -19.25 -11.85 -6.44
C TYR A 24 -18.71 -10.81 -5.46
N VAL A 25 -19.58 -10.29 -4.60
CA VAL A 25 -19.23 -9.31 -3.57
C VAL A 25 -18.21 -9.89 -2.59
N THR A 26 -18.37 -11.16 -2.22
CA THR A 26 -17.40 -11.93 -1.41
C THR A 26 -17.26 -13.36 -1.91
N GLY A 27 -16.03 -13.88 -1.94
CA GLY A 27 -15.76 -15.28 -2.29
C GLY A 27 -15.89 -15.58 -3.79
N TYR A 28 -16.18 -16.85 -4.10
CA TYR A 28 -16.24 -17.39 -5.47
C TYR A 28 -17.64 -17.90 -5.87
N THR A 29 -18.62 -17.78 -4.98
CA THR A 29 -20.01 -18.23 -5.16
C THR A 29 -20.99 -17.14 -4.71
N ALA A 30 -22.23 -17.20 -5.19
CA ALA A 30 -23.28 -16.27 -4.77
C ALA A 30 -23.53 -16.42 -3.25
N SER A 31 -23.54 -15.30 -2.54
CA SER A 31 -23.60 -15.30 -1.07
C SER A 31 -24.60 -14.28 -0.54
N GLN A 32 -24.89 -14.34 0.77
CA GLN A 32 -25.73 -13.32 1.44
C GLN A 32 -25.17 -11.90 1.30
N ALA A 33 -23.87 -11.74 1.08
CA ALA A 33 -23.26 -10.43 0.81
C ALA A 33 -23.74 -9.85 -0.53
N ASP A 34 -23.85 -10.68 -1.57
CA ASP A 34 -24.40 -10.29 -2.88
C ASP A 34 -25.87 -9.89 -2.76
N VAL A 35 -26.65 -10.64 -1.98
CA VAL A 35 -28.06 -10.34 -1.71
C VAL A 35 -28.20 -8.99 -1.00
N ALA A 36 -27.35 -8.69 -0.02
CA ALA A 36 -27.36 -7.42 0.70
C ALA A 36 -27.04 -6.23 -0.23
N VAL A 37 -26.04 -6.36 -1.09
CA VAL A 37 -25.67 -5.32 -2.08
C VAL A 37 -26.75 -5.19 -3.16
N PHE A 38 -27.33 -6.30 -3.61
CA PHE A 38 -28.37 -6.32 -4.64
C PHE A 38 -29.63 -5.60 -4.16
N LYS A 39 -30.08 -5.87 -2.92
CA LYS A 39 -31.23 -5.19 -2.30
C LYS A 39 -31.02 -3.70 -2.06
N ALA A 40 -29.76 -3.26 -1.94
CA ALA A 40 -29.43 -1.85 -1.76
C ALA A 40 -29.57 -1.03 -3.06
N ILE A 41 -29.50 -1.70 -4.22
CA ILE A 41 -29.66 -1.09 -5.54
C ILE A 41 -31.15 -1.16 -5.93
N LYS A 42 -31.78 0.00 -6.13
CA LYS A 42 -33.23 0.06 -6.46
C LYS A 42 -33.55 -0.27 -7.91
N SER A 43 -32.58 -0.11 -8.82
CA SER A 43 -32.77 -0.28 -10.25
C SER A 43 -31.49 -0.78 -10.90
N ALA A 44 -31.63 -1.63 -11.91
CA ALA A 44 -30.49 -2.17 -12.65
C ALA A 44 -29.51 -1.06 -13.08
N PRO A 45 -28.20 -1.21 -12.79
CA PRO A 45 -27.19 -0.26 -13.24
C PRO A 45 -27.15 -0.17 -14.78
N ASP A 46 -26.88 1.03 -15.28
CA ASP A 46 -26.71 1.28 -16.71
C ASP A 46 -25.52 0.46 -17.25
N ALA A 47 -25.77 -0.38 -18.26
CA ALA A 47 -24.77 -1.29 -18.81
C ALA A 47 -23.70 -0.59 -19.67
N GLU A 48 -23.98 0.60 -20.21
CA GLU A 48 -23.00 1.38 -20.98
C GLU A 48 -22.03 2.10 -20.05
N LYS A 49 -22.52 2.57 -18.89
CA LYS A 49 -21.69 3.27 -17.89
C LYS A 49 -21.02 2.32 -16.89
N TYR A 50 -21.72 1.26 -16.51
CA TYR A 50 -21.31 0.33 -15.44
C TYR A 50 -21.43 -1.13 -15.89
N PRO A 51 -20.64 -1.57 -16.89
CA PRO A 51 -20.77 -2.89 -17.49
C PRO A 51 -20.59 -4.04 -16.49
N ASN A 52 -19.64 -3.91 -15.55
CA ASN A 52 -19.35 -4.96 -14.58
C ASN A 52 -20.44 -5.06 -13.51
N ALA A 53 -20.93 -3.91 -13.02
CA ALA A 53 -22.03 -3.87 -12.07
C ALA A 53 -23.35 -4.36 -12.71
N ALA A 54 -23.62 -3.98 -13.96
CA ALA A 54 -24.80 -4.44 -14.70
C ALA A 54 -24.77 -5.95 -14.98
N ARG A 55 -23.59 -6.50 -15.33
CA ARG A 55 -23.38 -7.96 -15.48
C ARG A 55 -23.68 -8.69 -14.19
N TRP A 56 -23.08 -8.25 -13.09
CA TRP A 56 -23.28 -8.85 -11.77
C TRP A 56 -24.73 -8.73 -11.31
N TYR A 57 -25.37 -7.57 -11.47
CA TYR A 57 -26.76 -7.37 -11.07
C TYR A 57 -27.71 -8.34 -11.78
N LYS A 58 -27.54 -8.55 -13.10
CA LYS A 58 -28.32 -9.53 -13.86
C LYS A 58 -28.04 -10.97 -13.41
N HIS A 59 -26.79 -11.28 -13.09
CA HIS A 59 -26.40 -12.59 -12.57
C HIS A 59 -27.04 -12.86 -11.22
N ILE A 60 -26.97 -11.91 -10.27
CA ILE A 60 -27.58 -12.09 -8.95
C ILE A 60 -29.12 -12.09 -9.00
N ALA A 61 -29.73 -11.34 -9.92
CA ALA A 61 -31.17 -11.38 -10.15
C ALA A 61 -31.68 -12.78 -10.53
N SER A 62 -30.87 -13.63 -11.19
CA SER A 62 -31.30 -15.01 -11.49
C SER A 62 -31.33 -15.92 -10.25
N TYR A 63 -30.72 -15.50 -9.13
CA TYR A 63 -30.73 -16.22 -7.86
C TYR A 63 -31.81 -15.71 -6.91
N GLU A 64 -32.74 -14.85 -7.34
CA GLU A 64 -33.73 -14.21 -6.46
C GLU A 64 -34.58 -15.24 -5.68
N ASP A 65 -34.95 -16.34 -6.32
CA ASP A 65 -35.68 -17.45 -5.70
C ASP A 65 -34.82 -18.24 -4.68
N GLU A 66 -33.49 -18.21 -4.84
CA GLU A 66 -32.52 -18.95 -4.02
C GLU A 66 -31.86 -18.08 -2.93
N PHE A 67 -32.18 -16.79 -2.85
CA PHE A 67 -31.67 -15.88 -1.82
C PHE A 67 -31.78 -16.41 -0.38
N PRO A 68 -32.84 -17.15 0.03
CA PRO A 68 -32.92 -17.71 1.37
C PRO A 68 -31.92 -18.85 1.65
N THR A 69 -31.42 -19.52 0.61
CA THR A 69 -30.56 -20.71 0.71
C THR A 69 -29.09 -20.43 0.49
N LEU A 70 -28.72 -19.21 0.06
CA LEU A 70 -27.32 -18.83 -0.16
C LEU A 70 -26.55 -18.77 1.15
N GLU A 71 -25.28 -19.19 1.09
CA GLU A 71 -24.39 -19.22 2.24
C GLU A 71 -23.97 -17.79 2.68
N GLY A 72 -23.82 -17.59 3.99
CA GLY A 72 -23.38 -16.33 4.58
C GLY A 72 -24.31 -15.79 5.67
N ASP A 73 -24.00 -14.59 6.17
CA ASP A 73 -24.75 -13.94 7.24
C ASP A 73 -25.67 -12.86 6.67
N ALA A 74 -26.97 -13.16 6.62
CA ALA A 74 -28.02 -12.25 6.13
C ALA A 74 -28.25 -11.01 7.03
N SER A 75 -27.68 -10.98 8.24
CA SER A 75 -27.85 -9.87 9.18
C SER A 75 -26.86 -8.73 8.94
N LYS A 76 -25.83 -8.95 8.11
CA LYS A 76 -24.79 -7.95 7.85
C LYS A 76 -25.24 -6.97 6.75
N PRO A 77 -25.16 -5.65 6.99
CA PRO A 77 -25.51 -4.67 5.98
C PRO A 77 -24.46 -4.63 4.87
N TYR A 78 -24.88 -4.19 3.67
CA TYR A 78 -24.02 -4.03 2.49
C TYR A 78 -22.78 -3.14 2.75
N THR A 79 -22.86 -2.25 3.75
CA THR A 79 -21.78 -1.36 4.18
C THR A 79 -20.59 -2.06 4.83
N VAL A 80 -20.73 -3.34 5.18
CA VAL A 80 -19.63 -4.19 5.70
C VAL A 80 -18.84 -4.83 4.56
N TYR A 81 -19.42 -4.88 3.37
CA TYR A 81 -18.85 -5.54 2.20
C TYR A 81 -18.35 -4.52 1.18
N GLY A 82 -17.24 -4.82 0.54
CA GLY A 82 -16.59 -3.91 -0.42
C GLY A 82 -15.21 -3.46 0.05
N PRO A 83 -14.61 -2.46 -0.61
CA PRO A 83 -13.23 -2.09 -0.36
C PRO A 83 -13.06 -1.41 1.00
N GLU A 84 -12.04 -1.81 1.76
CA GLU A 84 -11.68 -1.22 3.06
C GLU A 84 -11.14 0.21 2.96
N VAL A 85 -10.85 0.68 1.75
CA VAL A 85 -10.51 2.06 1.44
C VAL A 85 -11.33 2.45 0.23
N ALA A 86 -12.10 3.54 0.32
CA ALA A 86 -12.80 4.11 -0.83
C ALA A 86 -11.79 4.73 -1.81
N GLU A 87 -10.97 3.90 -2.45
CA GLU A 87 -10.22 4.31 -3.63
C GLU A 87 -11.23 4.45 -4.75
N VAL A 88 -11.72 5.67 -4.93
CA VAL A 88 -12.41 6.11 -6.13
C VAL A 88 -11.36 6.11 -7.25
N THR A 89 -11.06 4.93 -7.79
CA THR A 89 -10.33 4.78 -9.05
C THR A 89 -11.30 5.09 -10.18
N LEU A 90 -11.51 6.37 -10.46
CA LEU A 90 -12.12 6.81 -11.72
C LEU A 90 -11.19 6.44 -12.89
N ASN A 91 -11.16 5.18 -13.30
CA ASN A 91 -11.00 4.78 -14.71
C ASN A 91 -11.12 3.26 -14.92
N PRO A 92 -12.08 2.77 -15.72
CA PRO A 92 -12.19 1.37 -16.12
C PRO A 92 -11.36 1.09 -17.38
N ALA A 93 -10.06 1.36 -17.34
CA ALA A 93 -9.14 0.90 -18.36
C ALA A 93 -7.81 0.51 -17.71
N LYS A 94 -7.47 -0.78 -17.86
CA LYS A 94 -6.18 -1.42 -17.58
C LYS A 94 -6.10 -2.21 -16.26
N ALA A 95 -6.34 -3.51 -16.40
CA ALA A 95 -5.61 -4.56 -15.70
C ALA A 95 -5.54 -5.78 -16.66
N PRO A 96 -4.49 -6.62 -16.63
CA PRO A 96 -3.11 -6.41 -16.18
C PRO A 96 -2.08 -6.86 -17.24
N ALA A 97 -0.88 -6.30 -17.22
CA ALA A 97 0.32 -6.99 -17.71
C ALA A 97 1.40 -6.77 -16.65
N ALA A 98 2.06 -7.88 -16.31
CA ALA A 98 3.10 -7.98 -15.32
C ALA A 98 4.31 -7.08 -15.67
N GLU A 99 5.04 -6.73 -14.61
CA GLU A 99 6.47 -6.43 -14.56
C GLU A 99 7.14 -5.96 -15.87
N GLU A 100 7.52 -4.69 -15.89
CA GLU A 100 8.91 -4.30 -16.19
C GLU A 100 9.13 -2.88 -15.65
N GLU A 101 10.23 -2.75 -14.92
CA GLU A 101 10.84 -1.46 -14.64
C GLU A 101 11.22 -0.81 -15.97
N GLU A 102 10.56 0.27 -16.36
CA GLU A 102 11.13 1.22 -17.31
C GLU A 102 10.77 2.64 -16.88
N ASP A 103 11.80 3.33 -16.40
CA ASP A 103 11.96 4.77 -16.51
C ASP A 103 11.67 5.23 -17.94
N GLU A 104 10.43 5.59 -18.26
CA GLU A 104 10.14 6.40 -19.44
C GLU A 104 9.34 7.64 -19.05
N ASP A 105 10.14 8.68 -18.85
CA ASP A 105 9.84 10.09 -19.02
C ASP A 105 9.23 10.36 -20.42
N VAL A 106 8.00 9.89 -20.65
CA VAL A 106 7.24 10.25 -21.85
C VAL A 106 6.58 11.61 -21.59
N ASP A 107 7.39 12.67 -21.67
CA ASP A 107 6.91 14.02 -21.97
C ASP A 107 6.32 14.03 -23.39
N LEU A 108 5.07 13.58 -23.48
CA LEU A 108 4.28 13.50 -24.72
C LEU A 108 3.89 14.90 -25.26
N PHE A 109 4.40 15.97 -24.66
CA PHE A 109 4.35 17.36 -25.14
C PHE A 109 5.74 17.93 -25.47
N GLY A 110 6.79 17.10 -25.53
CA GLY A 110 8.14 17.47 -25.92
C GLY A 110 8.36 17.52 -27.44
N SER A 111 7.50 18.23 -28.17
CA SER A 111 7.81 18.58 -29.56
C SER A 111 8.19 20.06 -29.66
N ASP A 112 9.50 20.27 -29.87
CA ASP A 112 10.14 21.41 -30.53
C ASP A 112 10.31 22.71 -29.71
N ASP A 113 11.52 22.96 -29.18
CA ASP A 113 12.43 23.99 -29.73
C ASP A 113 13.76 23.99 -28.94
N GLU A 114 14.87 23.90 -29.68
CA GLU A 114 16.24 24.10 -29.19
C GLU A 114 16.46 25.60 -28.91
N GLU A 115 17.16 25.92 -27.81
CA GLU A 115 17.49 27.28 -27.32
C GLU A 115 16.42 27.99 -26.46
N GLU A 116 16.54 27.92 -25.12
CA GLU A 116 16.73 29.10 -24.24
C GLU A 116 16.60 28.77 -22.72
N ASP A 117 17.58 29.29 -21.98
CA ASP A 117 17.66 29.63 -20.56
C ASP A 117 17.69 28.57 -19.43
N ALA A 118 18.84 28.53 -18.75
CA ALA A 118 19.09 27.81 -17.49
C ALA A 118 18.15 28.24 -16.34
N GLU A 119 17.50 29.41 -16.44
CA GLU A 119 16.45 29.82 -15.49
C GLU A 119 15.14 29.04 -15.69
N ALA A 120 14.78 28.66 -16.92
CA ALA A 120 13.56 27.89 -17.19
C ALA A 120 13.67 26.46 -16.64
N VAL A 121 14.86 25.87 -16.70
CA VAL A 121 15.18 24.56 -16.08
C VAL A 121 15.03 24.65 -14.56
N ARG A 122 15.58 25.68 -13.91
CA ARG A 122 15.45 25.88 -12.46
C ARG A 122 14.02 26.12 -12.02
N VAL A 123 13.24 26.89 -12.78
CA VAL A 123 11.81 27.13 -12.49
C VAL A 123 11.00 25.85 -12.71
N ARG A 124 11.37 24.98 -13.66
CA ARG A 124 10.75 23.67 -13.86
C ARG A 124 11.07 22.72 -12.71
N GLU A 125 12.33 22.68 -12.26
CA GLU A 125 12.77 21.90 -11.09
C GLU A 125 12.11 22.39 -9.79
N GLU A 126 12.04 23.70 -9.56
CA GLU A 126 11.35 24.27 -8.40
C GLU A 126 9.84 23.98 -8.43
N ARG A 127 9.22 24.00 -9.63
CA ARG A 127 7.82 23.58 -9.79
C ARG A 127 7.64 22.08 -9.59
N LEU A 128 8.59 21.26 -10.03
CA LEU A 128 8.56 19.80 -9.87
C LEU A 128 8.73 19.42 -8.39
N ALA A 129 9.65 20.09 -7.68
CA ALA A 129 9.82 19.95 -6.23
C ALA A 129 8.55 20.39 -5.48
N ALA A 130 7.98 21.55 -5.83
CA ALA A 130 6.72 22.00 -5.24
C ALA A 130 5.54 21.07 -5.57
N TYR A 131 5.57 20.36 -6.70
CA TYR A 131 4.55 19.36 -7.05
C TYR A 131 4.75 18.05 -6.29
N ARG A 132 6.01 17.63 -6.06
CA ARG A 132 6.37 16.50 -5.20
C ARG A 132 5.95 16.77 -3.75
N ASP A 133 6.21 17.97 -3.24
CA ASP A 133 5.80 18.39 -1.90
C ASP A 133 4.27 18.45 -1.76
N LYS A 134 3.56 18.94 -2.78
CA LYS A 134 2.08 18.93 -2.79
C LYS A 134 1.47 17.55 -2.95
N LYS A 135 2.16 16.61 -3.60
CA LYS A 135 1.76 15.19 -3.64
C LYS A 135 2.04 14.51 -2.30
N ALA A 136 3.16 14.81 -1.65
CA ALA A 136 3.51 14.33 -0.31
C ALA A 136 2.58 14.89 0.79
N ALA A 137 2.01 16.09 0.58
CA ALA A 137 1.06 16.71 1.49
C ALA A 137 -0.37 16.14 1.42
N LYS A 138 -0.67 15.23 0.48
CA LYS A 138 -1.92 14.45 0.55
C LYS A 138 -1.71 13.37 1.61
N PRO A 139 -2.53 13.31 2.68
CA PRO A 139 -2.39 12.28 3.70
C PRO A 139 -2.86 10.95 3.11
N LYS A 140 -1.97 10.27 2.40
CA LYS A 140 -2.08 8.84 2.23
C LYS A 140 -1.95 8.23 3.62
N LEU A 141 -2.75 7.22 3.91
CA LEU A 141 -2.57 6.39 5.09
C LEU A 141 -1.17 5.79 4.98
N ALA A 142 -0.20 6.39 5.65
CA ALA A 142 1.18 5.92 5.63
C ALA A 142 1.16 4.48 6.13
N ALA A 143 1.35 3.53 5.21
CA ALA A 143 1.53 2.14 5.56
C ALA A 143 2.79 2.09 6.42
N LYS A 144 2.61 1.65 7.67
CA LYS A 144 3.71 1.52 8.60
C LYS A 144 4.04 0.06 8.73
N SER A 145 5.32 -0.25 8.80
CA SER A 145 5.79 -1.58 9.13
C SER A 145 6.64 -1.49 10.38
N ILE A 146 6.41 -2.42 11.32
CA ILE A 146 7.34 -2.66 12.41
C ILE A 146 8.33 -3.73 11.97
N VAL A 147 9.60 -3.38 12.00
CA VAL A 147 10.72 -4.25 11.63
C VAL A 147 11.57 -4.50 12.85
N THR A 148 12.01 -5.74 13.00
CA THR A 148 12.95 -6.17 14.03
C THR A 148 14.24 -6.52 13.31
N LEU A 149 15.26 -5.71 13.51
CA LEU A 149 16.56 -5.84 12.86
C LEU A 149 17.58 -6.38 13.86
N ASP A 150 18.32 -7.41 13.43
CA ASP A 150 19.43 -7.98 14.17
C ASP A 150 20.74 -7.44 13.59
N VAL A 151 21.52 -6.73 14.40
CA VAL A 151 22.87 -6.28 14.08
C VAL A 151 23.88 -7.19 14.76
N LYS A 152 24.70 -7.87 13.96
CA LYS A 152 25.78 -8.74 14.46
C LYS A 152 27.09 -7.94 14.52
N PRO A 153 27.76 -7.89 15.69
CA PRO A 153 29.08 -7.31 15.77
C PRO A 153 30.16 -8.27 15.26
N TRP A 154 31.39 -7.78 15.12
CA TRP A 154 32.54 -8.61 14.76
C TRP A 154 32.93 -9.62 15.83
N ASP A 155 32.95 -9.20 17.11
CA ASP A 155 33.36 -10.05 18.23
C ASP A 155 32.72 -9.61 19.57
N ASP A 156 33.02 -10.31 20.66
CA ASP A 156 32.57 -10.01 22.03
C ASP A 156 33.25 -8.79 22.67
N GLU A 157 34.35 -8.29 22.09
CA GLU A 157 35.03 -7.06 22.51
C GLU A 157 34.41 -5.77 21.93
N THR A 158 33.51 -5.86 20.95
CA THR A 158 32.87 -4.68 20.32
C THR A 158 31.96 -3.95 21.32
N ASP A 159 32.08 -2.61 21.40
CA ASP A 159 31.23 -1.81 22.28
C ASP A 159 29.78 -1.75 21.75
N MET A 160 28.93 -2.59 22.34
CA MET A 160 27.52 -2.69 21.99
C MET A 160 26.72 -1.41 22.27
N LYS A 161 27.17 -0.57 23.22
CA LYS A 161 26.48 0.71 23.50
C LYS A 161 26.81 1.74 22.43
N ALA A 162 28.08 1.83 22.03
CA ALA A 162 28.50 2.70 20.94
C ALA A 162 27.83 2.30 19.62
N LEU A 163 27.72 0.98 19.35
CA LEU A 163 26.98 0.46 18.20
C LEU A 163 25.51 0.89 18.24
N GLU A 164 24.84 0.74 19.40
CA GLU A 164 23.44 1.15 19.54
C GLU A 164 23.26 2.67 19.36
N GLU A 165 24.17 3.49 19.90
CA GLU A 165 24.16 4.94 19.72
C GLU A 165 24.38 5.34 18.26
N ALA A 166 25.30 4.68 17.55
CA ALA A 166 25.53 4.92 16.12
C ALA A 166 24.29 4.57 15.28
N VAL A 167 23.65 3.42 15.54
CA VAL A 167 22.42 3.02 14.85
C VAL A 167 21.27 3.98 15.15
N ARG A 168 21.08 4.38 16.41
CA ARG A 168 20.05 5.37 16.79
C ARG A 168 20.34 6.78 16.27
N GLY A 169 21.58 7.08 15.91
CA GLY A 169 21.98 8.36 15.30
C GLY A 169 21.53 8.53 13.86
N ILE A 170 21.04 7.47 13.20
CA ILE A 170 20.44 7.56 11.87
C ILE A 170 19.06 8.23 12.01
N GLU A 171 18.96 9.46 11.53
CA GLU A 171 17.71 10.23 11.44
C GLU A 171 17.22 10.26 9.98
N GLN A 172 16.04 9.67 9.73
CA GLN A 172 15.36 9.72 8.44
C GLN A 172 13.87 10.05 8.64
N ASP A 173 13.25 10.75 7.68
CA ASP A 173 11.82 11.06 7.74
C ASP A 173 10.98 9.79 7.62
N GLY A 174 10.18 9.50 8.65
CA GLY A 174 9.36 8.28 8.72
C GLY A 174 10.02 7.08 9.41
N LEU A 175 11.28 7.21 9.88
CA LEU A 175 11.96 6.19 10.70
C LEU A 175 11.81 6.51 12.19
N VAL A 176 11.32 5.55 12.95
CA VAL A 176 11.21 5.66 14.42
C VAL A 176 11.88 4.46 15.08
N TRP A 177 12.96 4.72 15.82
CA TRP A 177 13.63 3.71 16.63
C TRP A 177 12.81 3.32 17.86
N GLY A 178 12.66 2.01 18.06
CA GLY A 178 11.91 1.40 19.16
C GLY A 178 12.80 0.84 20.27
N ALA A 179 12.31 -0.22 20.90
CA ALA A 179 13.04 -0.93 21.93
C ALA A 179 14.18 -1.78 21.33
N SER A 180 15.32 -1.81 22.02
CA SER A 180 16.47 -2.64 21.71
C SER A 180 16.71 -3.65 22.82
N LYS A 181 17.32 -4.79 22.48
CA LYS A 181 17.77 -5.80 23.44
C LYS A 181 19.02 -6.50 22.90
N LEU A 182 19.88 -6.93 23.81
CA LEU A 182 21.05 -7.74 23.46
C LEU A 182 20.71 -9.22 23.60
N VAL A 183 20.83 -9.97 22.51
CA VAL A 183 20.54 -11.41 22.48
C VAL A 183 21.84 -12.20 22.34
N PRO A 184 22.18 -13.12 23.27
CA PRO A 184 23.36 -13.97 23.14
C PRO A 184 23.22 -14.92 21.95
N VAL A 185 24.26 -15.02 21.11
CA VAL A 185 24.30 -15.93 19.95
C VAL A 185 25.20 -17.15 20.24
N GLY A 186 26.16 -16.98 21.16
CA GLY A 186 27.10 -18.03 21.57
C GLY A 186 28.52 -17.47 21.68
N PHE A 187 29.42 -18.20 22.35
CA PHE A 187 30.85 -17.85 22.43
C PHE A 187 31.16 -16.42 22.92
N GLY A 188 30.33 -15.86 23.82
CA GLY A 188 30.50 -14.49 24.33
C GLY A 188 29.83 -13.41 23.47
N ILE A 189 29.59 -13.70 22.19
CA ILE A 189 29.02 -12.75 21.22
C ILE A 189 27.52 -12.53 21.47
N LYS A 190 27.13 -11.26 21.46
CA LYS A 190 25.73 -10.82 21.58
C LYS A 190 25.36 -10.00 20.35
N LYS A 191 24.23 -10.31 19.72
CA LYS A 191 23.65 -9.48 18.67
C LYS A 191 22.77 -8.40 19.28
N LEU A 192 22.72 -7.22 18.66
CA LEU A 192 21.75 -6.18 18.98
C LEU A 192 20.47 -6.46 18.19
N GLN A 193 19.38 -6.74 18.89
CA GLN A 193 18.05 -6.84 18.29
C GLN A 193 17.29 -5.55 18.56
N ILE A 194 17.03 -4.76 17.53
CA ILE A 194 16.39 -3.44 17.63
C ILE A 194 15.09 -3.41 16.82
N ASN A 195 14.03 -2.91 17.45
CA ASN A 195 12.77 -2.67 16.77
C ASN A 195 12.78 -1.28 16.16
N LEU A 196 12.21 -1.13 14.98
CA LEU A 196 12.02 0.13 14.29
C LEU A 196 10.64 0.15 13.61
N VAL A 197 10.03 1.32 13.55
CA VAL A 197 8.79 1.55 12.80
C VAL A 197 9.16 2.43 11.61
N VAL A 198 8.85 1.95 10.41
CA VAL A 198 9.12 2.65 9.16
C VAL A 198 7.83 2.98 8.43
N GLU A 199 7.82 4.13 7.76
CA GLU A 199 6.81 4.47 6.75
C GLU A 199 7.25 3.90 5.40
N ASP A 200 6.53 2.89 4.90
CA ASP A 200 6.93 2.09 3.73
C ASP A 200 7.12 2.93 2.45
N GLU A 201 6.43 4.06 2.31
CA GLU A 201 6.57 4.95 1.15
C GLU A 201 7.81 5.87 1.22
N LYS A 202 8.46 5.99 2.38
CA LYS A 202 9.53 6.97 2.61
C LYS A 202 10.87 6.35 2.96
N VAL A 203 10.85 5.24 3.71
CA VAL A 203 12.07 4.60 4.21
C VAL A 203 12.26 3.29 3.47
N SER A 204 13.33 3.22 2.66
CA SER A 204 13.79 1.96 2.11
C SER A 204 14.56 1.19 3.16
N LEU A 205 14.17 -0.06 3.40
CA LEU A 205 14.86 -0.93 4.35
C LEU A 205 16.25 -1.33 3.84
N GLU A 206 16.40 -1.45 2.52
CA GLU A 206 17.69 -1.78 1.90
C GLU A 206 18.71 -0.64 2.13
N GLU A 207 18.28 0.62 1.96
CA GLU A 207 19.13 1.80 2.22
C GLU A 207 19.47 1.91 3.72
N LEU A 208 18.51 1.61 4.59
CA LEU A 208 18.73 1.57 6.03
C LEU A 208 19.74 0.48 6.42
N GLU A 209 19.62 -0.71 5.84
CA GLU A 209 20.57 -1.82 6.05
C GLU A 209 21.97 -1.46 5.55
N GLU A 210 22.07 -0.85 4.37
CA GLU A 210 23.33 -0.39 3.80
C GLU A 210 23.99 0.66 4.71
N THR A 211 23.22 1.65 5.17
CA THR A 211 23.70 2.70 6.09
C THR A 211 24.22 2.10 7.39
N ILE A 212 23.53 1.11 7.97
CA ILE A 212 23.95 0.44 9.20
C ILE A 212 25.19 -0.43 8.94
N SER A 213 25.24 -1.12 7.80
CA SER A 213 26.40 -1.95 7.41
C SER A 213 27.65 -1.12 7.15
N GLY A 214 27.50 0.16 6.79
CA GLY A 214 28.59 1.11 6.64
C GLY A 214 29.32 1.44 7.95
N PHE A 215 28.78 1.07 9.12
CA PHE A 215 29.50 1.12 10.39
C PHE A 215 30.45 -0.07 10.55
N GLU A 216 31.37 -0.23 9.60
CA GLU A 216 32.30 -1.38 9.48
C GLU A 216 33.13 -1.63 10.75
N ASP A 217 33.38 -0.60 11.56
CA ASP A 217 34.11 -0.70 12.82
C ASP A 217 33.36 -1.52 13.89
N TYR A 218 32.03 -1.58 13.79
CA TYR A 218 31.16 -2.18 14.80
C TYR A 218 30.31 -3.34 14.25
N VAL A 219 29.88 -3.25 13.00
CA VAL A 219 28.89 -4.14 12.40
C VAL A 219 29.56 -5.11 11.43
N GLN A 220 29.33 -6.41 11.63
CA GLN A 220 29.70 -7.47 10.69
C GLN A 220 28.60 -7.69 9.64
N SER A 221 27.35 -7.79 10.10
CA SER A 221 26.19 -7.99 9.23
C SER A 221 24.90 -7.50 9.90
N THR A 222 23.92 -7.17 9.07
CA THR A 222 22.54 -6.88 9.46
C THR A 222 21.61 -7.96 8.91
N ASP A 223 20.57 -8.31 9.67
CA ASP A 223 19.56 -9.26 9.24
C ASP A 223 18.17 -8.82 9.71
N ILE A 224 17.15 -9.00 8.87
CA ILE A 224 15.75 -8.84 9.28
C ILE A 224 15.30 -10.08 10.06
N ALA A 225 15.12 -9.94 11.36
CA ALA A 225 14.63 -11.02 12.21
C ALA A 225 13.11 -11.22 12.07
N ALA A 226 12.37 -10.12 11.94
CA ALA A 226 10.93 -10.15 11.72
C ALA A 226 10.44 -8.82 11.11
N MET A 227 9.39 -8.89 10.30
CA MET A 227 8.68 -7.73 9.78
C MET A 227 7.18 -7.98 9.94
N GLN A 228 6.46 -6.98 10.43
CA GLN A 228 5.00 -7.00 10.52
C GLN A 228 4.44 -5.67 10.03
N LYS A 229 3.42 -5.73 9.19
CA LYS A 229 2.68 -4.55 8.78
C LYS A 229 1.78 -4.08 9.93
N LEU A 230 1.75 -2.76 10.18
CA LEU A 230 0.88 -2.08 11.15
C LEU A 230 -0.41 -1.60 10.49
#